data_AF-A0A2V8EAM4-F1
#
_entry.id   AF-A0A2V8EAM4-F1
#
_cell.length_a   1.000
_cell.length_b   1.000
_cell.length_c   1.000
_cell.angle_alpha   90.00
_cell.angle_beta   90.00
_cell.angle_gamma   90.00
#
_symmetry.space_group_name_H-M   'P 1'
#
loop_
_entity.id
_entity.type
_entity.pdbx_description
1 polymer ?
#
loop_
_entity_poly.entity_id
_entity_poly.type
_entity_poly.pdbx_seq_one_letter_code
_entity_poly.pdbx_strand_id
1 'polypeptide(L)'
;MKTLGTVAQGLGKAVETFDFETIEKYVVAARPALDFVQKFWEQKKVEDAVQAAQDASASIAELSVSATVRSDEGAAVATKSLLGACAACHAAHREKLPDDSFMIK
;
A
#
# COMPACT_ATOMS: atom_id res chain seq x y z
N MET A 1 2.38 -9.88 2.86
CA MET A 1 2.94 -8.59 3.32
C MET A 1 4.37 -8.28 2.88
N LYS A 2 5.31 -9.23 2.73
CA LYS A 2 6.71 -8.90 2.37
C LYS A 2 6.85 -8.06 1.09
N THR A 3 6.11 -8.40 0.03
CA THR A 3 6.05 -7.61 -1.21
C THR A 3 5.59 -6.17 -0.95
N LEU A 4 4.50 -5.99 -0.20
CA LEU A 4 4.00 -4.65 0.16
C LEU A 4 4.96 -3.87 1.06
N GLY A 5 5.71 -4.53 1.93
CA GLY A 5 6.77 -3.90 2.69
C GLY A 5 7.90 -3.37 1.79
N THR A 6 8.27 -4.13 0.76
CA THR A 6 9.27 -3.68 -0.23
C THR A 6 8.76 -2.50 -1.06
N VAL A 7 7.48 -2.56 -1.48
CA VAL A 7 6.80 -1.45 -2.17
C VAL A 7 6.80 -0.19 -1.29
N ALA A 8 6.32 -0.29 -0.05
CA ALA A 8 6.21 0.87 0.84
C ALA A 8 7.57 1.54 1.12
N GLN A 9 8.64 0.75 1.25
CA GLN A 9 10.00 1.27 1.48
C GLN A 9 10.57 1.99 0.25
N GLY A 10 10.33 1.45 -0.96
CA GLY A 10 10.92 1.98 -2.19
C GLY A 10 10.08 3.08 -2.85
N LEU A 11 8.76 3.04 -2.69
CA LEU A 11 7.83 3.92 -3.39
C LEU A 11 8.02 5.39 -3.00
N GLY A 12 8.24 5.68 -1.71
CA GLY A 12 8.48 7.05 -1.26
C GLY A 12 9.66 7.70 -1.99
N LYS A 13 10.80 7.00 -2.06
CA LYS A 13 11.98 7.47 -2.81
C LYS A 13 11.70 7.64 -4.30
N ALA A 14 11.03 6.67 -4.93
CA ALA A 14 10.71 6.74 -6.35
C ALA A 14 9.84 7.97 -6.67
N VAL A 15 8.92 8.31 -5.77
CA VAL A 15 8.04 9.49 -5.90
C VAL A 15 8.78 10.78 -5.64
N GLU A 16 9.69 10.84 -4.66
CA GLU A 16 10.55 12.00 -4.40
C GLU A 16 11.42 12.38 -5.60
N THR A 17 11.86 11.39 -6.37
CA THR A 17 12.68 11.59 -7.58
C THR A 17 11.88 11.54 -8.88
N PHE A 18 10.54 11.42 -8.81
CA PHE A 18 9.64 11.24 -9.96
C PHE A 18 10.10 10.15 -10.94
N ASP A 19 10.63 9.05 -10.41
CA ASP A 19 11.01 7.86 -11.17
C ASP A 19 9.74 7.05 -11.51
N PHE A 20 9.03 7.51 -12.53
CA PHE A 20 7.77 6.92 -12.97
C PHE A 20 7.90 5.46 -13.42
N GLU A 21 9.06 5.05 -13.96
CA GLU A 21 9.29 3.66 -14.33
C GLU A 21 9.34 2.75 -13.09
N THR A 22 10.02 3.21 -12.04
CA THR A 22 10.05 2.49 -10.75
C THR A 22 8.69 2.52 -10.05
N ILE A 23 7.95 3.64 -10.13
CA ILE A 23 6.57 3.72 -9.61
C ILE A 23 5.67 2.69 -10.29
N GLU A 24 5.73 2.56 -11.62
CA GLU A 24 4.95 1.55 -12.37
C GLU A 24 5.29 0.13 -11.93
N LYS A 25 6.57 -0.19 -11.73
CA LYS A 25 6.99 -1.51 -11.22
C LYS A 25 6.39 -1.80 -9.84
N TYR A 26 6.35 -0.81 -8.96
CA TYR A 26 5.73 -0.95 -7.64
C TYR A 26 4.21 -1.09 -7.70
N VAL A 27 3.54 -0.35 -8.59
CA VAL A 27 2.10 -0.50 -8.85
C VAL A 27 1.78 -1.93 -9.28
N VAL A 28 2.52 -2.48 -10.24
CA VAL A 28 2.33 -3.87 -10.72
C VAL A 28 2.54 -4.88 -9.59
N ALA A 29 3.58 -4.69 -8.77
CA ALA A 29 3.87 -5.59 -7.65
C ALA A 29 2.83 -5.52 -6.52
N ALA A 30 2.25 -4.35 -6.27
CA ALA A 30 1.32 -4.12 -5.16
C ALA A 30 -0.07 -4.72 -5.41
N ARG A 31 -0.58 -4.66 -6.65
CA ARG A 31 -1.94 -5.10 -7.01
C ARG A 31 -2.30 -6.52 -6.53
N PRO A 32 -1.56 -7.58 -6.91
CA PRO A 32 -1.90 -8.94 -6.46
C PRO A 32 -1.68 -9.13 -4.95
N ALA A 33 -0.76 -8.37 -4.35
CA ALA A 33 -0.51 -8.45 -2.92
C ALA A 33 -1.64 -7.81 -2.09
N LEU A 34 -2.24 -6.72 -2.57
CA LEU A 34 -3.40 -6.09 -1.93
C LEU A 34 -4.67 -6.93 -2.10
N ASP A 35 -4.88 -7.55 -3.27
CA ASP A 35 -5.99 -8.49 -3.49
C ASP A 35 -5.92 -9.68 -2.52
N PHE A 36 -4.72 -10.23 -2.29
CA PHE A 36 -4.52 -11.27 -1.28
C PHE A 36 -4.88 -10.78 0.14
N VAL A 37 -4.50 -9.56 0.49
CA VAL A 37 -4.78 -8.96 1.81
C VAL A 37 -6.28 -8.74 1.99
N GLN A 38 -6.97 -8.21 0.99
CA GLN A 38 -8.41 -8.02 1.01
C GLN A 38 -9.12 -9.36 1.23
N LYS A 39 -8.79 -10.39 0.45
CA LYS A 39 -9.37 -11.74 0.58
C LYS A 39 -9.12 -12.37 1.95
N PHE A 40 -7.93 -12.17 2.52
CA PHE A 40 -7.62 -12.63 3.87
C PHE A 40 -8.59 -12.02 4.90
N TRP A 41 -8.81 -10.70 4.83
CA TRP A 41 -9.69 -10.00 5.76
C TRP A 41 -11.18 -10.27 5.52
N GLU A 42 -11.58 -10.47 4.26
CA GLU A 42 -12.94 -10.92 3.91
C GLU A 42 -13.25 -12.29 4.55
N GLN A 43 -12.31 -13.24 4.48
CA GLN A 43 -12.45 -14.54 5.13
C GLN A 43 -12.53 -14.43 6.66
N LYS A 44 -11.82 -13.45 7.24
CA LYS A 44 -11.86 -13.15 8.68
C LYS A 44 -13.09 -12.36 9.10
N LYS A 45 -13.86 -11.82 8.14
CA LYS A 45 -15.03 -10.95 8.36
C LYS A 45 -14.69 -9.70 9.18
N VAL A 46 -13.55 -9.08 8.88
CA VAL A 46 -13.07 -7.85 9.52
C VAL A 46 -13.24 -6.70 8.53
N GLU A 47 -14.40 -6.06 8.57
CA GLU A 47 -14.86 -5.12 7.52
C GLU A 47 -13.97 -3.89 7.38
N ASP A 48 -13.48 -3.33 8.48
CA ASP A 48 -12.58 -2.18 8.47
C ASP A 48 -11.22 -2.50 7.82
N ALA A 49 -10.71 -3.73 8.03
CA ALA A 49 -9.51 -4.19 7.35
C ALA A 49 -9.73 -4.46 5.85
N VAL A 50 -10.93 -4.93 5.47
CA VAL A 50 -11.33 -5.06 4.05
C VAL A 50 -11.37 -3.69 3.39
N GLN A 51 -12.01 -2.70 4.04
CA GLN A 51 -12.07 -1.33 3.54
C GLN A 51 -10.67 -0.73 3.40
N ALA A 52 -9.78 -0.92 4.38
CA ALA A 52 -8.41 -0.42 4.29
C ALA A 52 -7.63 -1.03 3.12
N ALA A 53 -7.86 -2.31 2.79
CA ALA A 53 -7.25 -2.96 1.62
C ALA A 53 -7.80 -2.40 0.29
N GLN A 54 -9.09 -2.04 0.26
CA GLN A 54 -9.73 -1.39 -0.89
C GLN A 54 -9.20 0.04 -1.09
N ASP A 55 -9.07 0.82 -0.01
CA ASP A 55 -8.53 2.19 -0.06
C ASP A 55 -7.07 2.21 -0.53
N ALA A 56 -6.27 1.25 -0.06
CA ALA A 56 -4.91 1.04 -0.56
C ALA A 56 -4.90 0.67 -2.05
N SER A 57 -5.85 -0.18 -2.49
CA SER A 57 -5.96 -0.57 -3.90
C SER A 57 -6.38 0.60 -4.80
N ALA A 58 -7.25 1.49 -4.31
CA ALA A 58 -7.62 2.73 -4.97
C ALA A 58 -6.40 3.66 -5.12
N SER A 59 -5.61 3.82 -4.07
CA SER A 59 -4.37 4.61 -4.11
C SER A 59 -3.35 4.05 -5.11
N ILE A 60 -3.25 2.72 -5.24
CA ILE A 60 -2.42 2.08 -6.28
C ILE A 60 -2.96 2.33 -7.69
N ALA A 61 -4.28 2.38 -7.87
CA ALA A 61 -4.88 2.74 -9.15
C ALA A 61 -4.58 4.21 -9.52
N GLU A 62 -4.69 5.13 -8.56
CA GLU A 62 -4.33 6.54 -8.74
C GLU A 62 -2.83 6.72 -9.05
N LEU A 63 -1.95 5.96 -8.40
CA LEU A 63 -0.53 5.93 -8.73
C LEU A 63 -0.27 5.46 -10.15
N SER A 64 -1.01 4.44 -10.60
CA SER A 64 -0.92 3.93 -11.98
C SER A 64 -1.28 5.01 -12.99
N VAL A 65 -2.36 5.76 -12.74
CA VAL A 65 -2.78 6.88 -13.60
C VAL A 65 -1.72 7.98 -13.56
N SER A 66 -1.28 8.36 -12.37
CA SER A 66 -0.28 9.41 -12.17
C SER A 66 1.04 9.09 -12.86
N ALA A 67 1.48 7.84 -12.84
CA ALA A 67 2.67 7.41 -13.56
C ALA A 67 2.50 7.49 -15.09
N THR A 68 1.33 7.07 -15.59
CA THR A 68 1.00 7.13 -17.03
C THR A 68 1.01 8.57 -17.55
N VAL A 69 0.40 9.49 -16.81
CA VAL A 69 0.33 10.92 -17.20
C VAL A 69 1.52 11.73 -16.69
N ARG A 70 2.47 11.09 -16.00
CA ARG A 70 3.65 11.71 -15.38
C ARG A 70 3.31 12.91 -14.49
N SER A 71 2.30 12.75 -13.65
CA SER A 71 1.87 13.76 -12.67
C SER A 71 2.64 13.61 -11.36
N ASP A 72 3.54 14.55 -11.10
CA ASP A 72 4.31 14.66 -9.87
C ASP A 72 3.40 14.81 -8.64
N GLU A 73 2.45 15.75 -8.70
CA GLU A 73 1.48 16.00 -7.62
C GLU A 73 0.57 14.79 -7.39
N GLY A 74 0.06 14.19 -8.46
CA GLY A 74 -0.77 12.98 -8.38
C GLY A 74 -0.03 11.81 -7.72
N ALA A 75 1.24 11.59 -8.11
CA ALA A 75 2.08 10.55 -7.52
C ALA A 75 2.36 10.81 -6.03
N ALA A 76 2.62 12.07 -5.65
CA ALA A 76 2.84 12.46 -4.26
C ALA A 76 1.59 12.26 -3.39
N VAL A 77 0.43 12.72 -3.85
CA VAL A 77 -0.85 12.57 -3.13
C VAL A 77 -1.22 11.10 -2.98
N ALA A 78 -1.20 10.34 -4.07
CA ALA A 78 -1.60 8.93 -4.04
C ALA A 78 -0.64 8.07 -3.20
N THR A 79 0.67 8.37 -3.20
CA THR A 79 1.63 7.70 -2.30
C THR A 79 1.35 8.01 -0.84
N LYS A 80 1.06 9.26 -0.50
CA LYS A 80 0.71 9.64 0.87
C LYS A 80 -0.56 8.92 1.33
N SER A 81 -1.59 8.84 0.50
CA SER A 81 -2.82 8.11 0.78
C SER A 81 -2.55 6.63 1.00
N LEU A 82 -1.76 5.99 0.12
CA LEU A 82 -1.39 4.58 0.26
C LEU A 82 -0.66 4.28 1.58
N LEU A 83 0.37 5.08 1.91
CA LEU A 83 1.14 4.90 3.14
C LEU A 83 0.29 5.18 4.39
N GLY A 84 -0.65 6.12 4.30
CA GLY A 84 -1.64 6.37 5.34
C GLY A 84 -2.55 5.16 5.59
N ALA A 85 -3.09 4.54 4.53
CA ALA A 85 -3.89 3.33 4.64
C ALA A 85 -3.09 2.16 5.26
N CYS A 86 -1.82 2.01 4.87
CA CYS A 86 -0.92 1.02 5.47
C CYS A 86 -0.76 1.24 6.98
N ALA A 87 -0.52 2.47 7.41
CA ALA A 87 -0.34 2.81 8.82
C ALA A 87 -1.61 2.58 9.63
N ALA A 88 -2.77 3.00 9.12
CA ALA A 88 -4.06 2.84 9.79
C ALA A 88 -4.41 1.36 10.02
N CYS A 89 -4.32 0.54 8.97
CA CYS A 89 -4.59 -0.90 9.06
C CYS A 89 -3.63 -1.59 10.05
N HIS A 90 -2.34 -1.25 9.99
CA HIS A 90 -1.36 -1.83 10.92
C HIS A 90 -1.60 -1.41 12.38
N ALA A 91 -1.98 -0.17 12.65
CA ALA A 91 -2.28 0.28 14.01
C ALA A 91 -3.51 -0.47 14.60
N ALA A 92 -4.54 -0.67 13.78
CA ALA A 92 -5.74 -1.38 14.18
C ALA A 92 -5.48 -2.87 14.40
N HIS A 93 -4.82 -3.54 13.45
CA HIS A 93 -4.82 -5.01 13.38
C HIS A 93 -3.46 -5.68 13.60
N ARG A 94 -2.39 -4.92 13.86
CA ARG A 94 -1.09 -5.50 14.23
C ARG A 94 -0.66 -5.09 15.62
N GLU A 95 -0.03 -6.03 16.30
CA GLU A 95 0.63 -5.83 17.57
C GLU A 95 2.14 -6.04 17.39
N LYS A 96 2.92 -5.14 17.97
CA LYS A 96 4.38 -5.26 18.01
C LYS A 96 4.77 -6.10 19.22
N LEU A 97 5.54 -7.15 18.99
CA LEU A 97 6.03 -8.07 20.02
C LEU A 97 7.34 -7.55 20.65
N PRO A 98 7.75 -8.08 21.83
CA PRO A 98 8.99 -7.66 22.51
C PRO A 98 10.27 -7.88 21.70
N ASP A 99 10.25 -8.76 20.71
CA ASP A 99 11.35 -9.04 19.78
C ASP A 99 11.34 -8.15 18.52
N ASP A 100 10.57 -7.06 18.55
CA ASP A 100 10.32 -6.13 17.44
C ASP A 100 9.59 -6.74 16.22
N SER A 101 9.19 -8.01 16.29
CA SER A 101 8.31 -8.61 15.29
C SER A 101 6.87 -8.12 15.46
N PHE A 102 6.01 -8.52 14.53
CA PHE A 102 4.61 -8.10 14.55
C PHE A 102 3.70 -9.29 14.28
N MET A 103 2.62 -9.38 15.03
CA MET A 103 1.55 -10.35 14.82
C MET A 103 0.24 -9.65 14.42
N ILE A 104 -0.64 -10.40 13.74
CA ILE A 104 -2.01 -9.97 13.51
C ILE A 104 -2.81 -10.22 14.80
N LYS A 105 -3.58 -9.21 15.24
CA LYS A 105 -4.49 -9.28 16.38
C LYS A 105 -5.73 -10.12 16.06
#